data_AF-A0A9E5FUM1-F1
#
_entry.id   AF-A0A9E5FUM1-F1
#
_cell.length_a   1.000
_cell.length_b   1.000
_cell.length_c   1.000
_cell.angle_alpha   90.00
_cell.angle_beta   90.00
_cell.angle_gamma   90.00
#
_symmetry.space_group_name_H-M   'P 1'
#
loop_
_entity.id
_entity.type
_entity.pdbx_description
1 polymer ?
#
loop_
_entity_poly.entity_id
_entity_poly.type
_entity_poly.pdbx_seq_one_letter_code
_entity_poly.pdbx_strand_id
1 'polypeptide(L)' 'MESMTKKQKAILDYMKSHVSQHSYWPSIRDIQAKFRFASTNAVFGHLQA' A
#
# COMPACT_ATOMS: atom_id res chain seq x y z
N MET A 1 2.62 13.28 16.14
CA MET A 1 2.82 12.89 14.73
C MET A 1 3.29 11.45 14.78
N GLU A 2 2.39 10.48 14.63
CA GLU A 2 2.76 9.08 14.83
C GLU A 2 3.76 8.63 13.77
N SER A 3 4.82 7.94 14.19
CA SER A 3 5.83 7.43 13.28
C SER A 3 5.24 6.27 12.48
N MET A 4 5.19 6.42 11.17
CA MET A 4 4.73 5.40 10.24
C MET A 4 5.45 4.06 10.46
N THR A 5 4.70 2.95 10.55
CA THR A 5 5.29 1.61 10.66
C THR A 5 6.08 1.23 9.41
N LYS A 6 7.02 0.28 9.53
CA LYS A 6 7.78 -0.24 8.39
C LYS A 6 6.89 -0.74 7.24
N LYS A 7 5.75 -1.36 7.57
CA LYS A 7 4.80 -1.88 6.58
C LYS A 7 4.06 -0.75 5.86
N GLN A 8 3.58 0.26 6.59
CA GLN A 8 2.97 1.44 6.00
C GLN A 8 3.94 2.19 5.08
N LYS A 9 5.20 2.33 5.50
CA LYS A 9 6.25 2.91 4.65
C LYS A 9 6.41 2.15 3.34
N ALA A 10 6.50 0.83 3.41
CA ALA A 10 6.64 -0.01 2.22
C ALA A 10 5.43 0.13 1.27
N ILE A 11 4.21 0.21 1.81
CA ILE A 11 2.99 0.44 1.01
C ILE A 11 3.07 1.80 0.32
N LEU A 12 3.44 2.87 1.04
CA LEU A 12 3.60 4.20 0.46
C LEU A 12 4.67 4.23 -0.64
N ASP A 13 5.83 3.62 -0.39
CA ASP A 13 6.93 3.55 -1.36
C ASP A 13 6.50 2.77 -2.61
N TYR A 14 5.73 1.68 -2.46
CA TYR A 14 5.13 0.96 -3.58
C TYR A 14 4.15 1.83 -4.37
N MET A 15 3.25 2.55 -3.70
CA MET A 15 2.26 3.41 -4.36
C MET A 15 2.94 4.51 -5.19
N LYS A 16 3.97 5.16 -4.64
CA LYS A 16 4.77 6.16 -5.35
C LYS A 16 5.46 5.58 -6.58
N SER A 17 6.07 4.40 -6.44
CA SER A 17 6.72 3.69 -7.55
C SER A 17 5.73 3.33 -8.65
N HIS A 18 4.52 2.91 -8.29
CA HIS A 18 3.49 2.50 -9.24
C HIS A 18 2.98 3.70 -10.06
N VAL A 19 2.73 4.84 -9.41
CA VAL A 19 2.38 6.09 -10.12
C VAL A 19 3.48 6.51 -11.08
N SER A 20 4.74 6.44 -10.67
CA SER A 20 5.88 6.79 -11.53
C SER A 20 6.01 5.89 -12.77
N GLN A 21 5.55 4.64 -12.71
CA GLN A 21 5.70 3.66 -13.79
C GLN A 21 4.46 3.57 -14.69
N HIS A 22 3.28 3.82 -14.13
CA HIS A 22 2.01 3.55 -14.78
C HIS A 22 1.11 4.78 -14.95
N SER A 23 1.48 5.92 -14.35
CA SER A 23 0.69 7.17 -14.35
C SER A 23 -0.69 7.06 -13.72
N TYR A 24 -0.94 6.01 -12.93
CA TYR A 24 -2.14 5.85 -12.11
C TYR A 24 -1.78 5.22 -10.76
N TRP A 25 -2.67 5.35 -9.77
CA TRP A 25 -2.48 4.74 -8.45
C TRP A 25 -2.79 3.25 -8.50
N PRO A 26 -2.04 2.40 -7.78
CA PRO A 26 -2.39 0.98 -7.68
C PRO A 26 -3.74 0.84 -6.98
N SER A 27 -4.53 -0.13 -7.42
CA SER A 27 -5.77 -0.49 -6.72
C SER A 27 -5.46 -1.17 -5.39
N ILE A 28 -6.45 -1.25 -4.50
CA ILE A 28 -6.33 -2.03 -3.25
C ILE A 28 -5.99 -3.51 -3.54
N ARG A 29 -6.46 -4.06 -4.67
CA ARG A 29 -6.13 -5.43 -5.10
C ARG A 29 -4.65 -5.55 -5.52
N ASP A 30 -4.09 -4.53 -6.17
CA ASP A 30 -2.67 -4.51 -6.52
C ASP A 30 -1.79 -4.47 -5.27
N ILE A 31 -2.18 -3.67 -4.27
CA ILE A 31 -1.49 -3.61 -2.98
C ILE A 31 -1.62 -4.96 -2.25
N GLN A 32 -2.81 -5.56 -2.23
CA GLN A 32 -3.03 -6.89 -1.67
C GLN A 32 -2.09 -7.93 -2.30
N ALA A 33 -2.06 -7.98 -3.64
CA ALA A 33 -1.23 -8.93 -4.39
C ALA A 33 0.27 -8.69 -4.14
N LYS A 34 0.73 -7.44 -4.18
CA LYS A 34 2.14 -7.07 -3.95
C LYS A 34 2.64 -7.48 -2.56
N PHE A 35 1.81 -7.31 -1.53
CA PHE A 35 2.18 -7.57 -0.14
C PHE A 35 1.67 -8.89 0.42
N ARG A 36 1.01 -9.70 -0.42
CA ARG A 36 0.43 -11.02 -0.06
C ARG A 36 -0.50 -10.96 1.14
N PHE A 37 -1.32 -9.91 1.21
CA PHE A 37 -2.35 -9.83 2.24
C PHE A 37 -3.45 -10.85 1.98
N ALA A 38 -4.00 -11.43 3.06
CA ALA A 38 -5.07 -12.42 2.98
C ALA A 38 -6.37 -11.85 2.39
N SER A 39 -6.59 -10.53 2.50
CA SER A 39 -7.76 -9.85 1.95
C SER A 39 -7.48 -8.36 1.71
N THR A 40 -8.37 -7.69 1.00
CA THR A 40 -8.35 -6.23 0.81
C THR A 40 -8.54 -5.48 2.14
N ASN A 41 -9.24 -6.06 3.13
CA ASN A 41 -9.46 -5.43 4.44
C ASN A 41 -8.16 -5.28 5.23
N ALA A 42 -7.23 -6.24 5.10
CA ALA A 42 -5.92 -6.13 5.73
C ALA A 42 -5.09 -4.95 5.16
N VAL A 43 -5.34 -4.55 3.91
CA VAL A 43 -4.73 -3.35 3.32
C VAL A 43 -5.29 -2.08 3.97
N PHE A 44 -6.61 -1.97 4.11
CA PHE A 44 -7.26 -0.80 4.71
C PHE A 44 -6.78 -0.53 6.14
N GLY A 45 -6.59 -1.58 6.96
CA GLY A 45 -6.06 -1.43 8.31
C GLY A 45 -4.68 -0.76 8.37
N HIS A 46 -3.85 -0.92 7.34
CA HIS A 46 -2.58 -0.21 7.24
C HIS A 46 -2.71 1.23 6.70
N LEU A 47 -3.71 1.50 5.86
CA LEU A 47 -3.92 2.82 5.27
C LEU A 47 -4.64 3.81 6.20
N GLN A 48 -5.47 3.30 7.13
CA GLN A 48 -6.28 4.12 8.03
C GLN A 48 -5.61 4.44 9.38
N ALA A 49 -4.50 3.77 9.70
CA ALA A 49 -3.77 3.92 10.96
C ALA A 49 -2.78 5.10 10.93
#